data_AF-A0A9D8P7C9-F1
#
_entry.id   AF-A0A9D8P7C9-F1
#
_cell.length_a   1.000
_cell.length_b   1.000
_cell.length_c   1.000
_cell.angle_alpha   90.00
_cell.angle_beta   90.00
_cell.angle_gamma   90.00
#
_symmetry.space_group_name_H-M   'P 1'
#
loop_
_entity.id
_entity.type
_entity.pdbx_description
1 polymer ?
#
loop_
_entity_poly.entity_id
_entity_poly.type
_entity_poly.pdbx_seq_one_letter_code
_entity_poly.pdbx_strand_id
1 'polypeptide(L)' 'MEKIFQNMADKWPSAWVARTESEKFTGGIIKEKYLANLDSTGKGPAGRVRIGRKIAYPVSEFVKWLESRSAVIPERHRTK' A
#
# COMPACT_ATOMS: atom_id res chain seq x y z
N MET A 1 1.31 -15.13 -3.39
CA MET A 1 0.78 -13.75 -3.48
C MET A 1 1.93 -12.75 -3.47
N GLU A 2 2.94 -12.99 -2.63
CA GLU A 2 4.28 -12.34 -2.58
C GLU A 2 4.82 -11.78 -3.90
N LYS A 3 4.81 -12.57 -4.99
CA LYS A 3 5.39 -12.14 -6.29
C LYS A 3 4.73 -10.88 -6.87
N ILE A 4 3.42 -10.65 -6.68
CA ILE A 4 2.73 -9.48 -7.24
C ILE A 4 3.08 -8.21 -6.48
N PHE A 5 3.13 -8.31 -5.15
CA PHE A 5 3.48 -7.23 -4.25
C PHE A 5 4.94 -6.79 -4.44
N GLN A 6 5.84 -7.76 -4.61
CA GLN A 6 7.22 -7.48 -4.96
C GLN A 6 7.34 -6.83 -6.34
N ASN A 7 6.60 -7.30 -7.36
CA ASN A 7 6.59 -6.67 -8.68
C ASN A 7 6.12 -5.21 -8.65
N MET A 8 5.22 -4.84 -7.73
CA MET A 8 4.82 -3.43 -7.53
C MET A 8 5.99 -2.60 -6.98
N ALA A 9 6.73 -3.15 -6.01
CA ALA A 9 7.94 -2.52 -5.47
C ALA A 9 8.99 -2.30 -6.57
N ASP A 10 9.27 -3.33 -7.36
CA ASP A 10 10.33 -3.31 -8.37
C ASP A 10 10.03 -2.33 -9.51
N LYS A 11 8.75 -2.14 -9.84
CA LYS A 11 8.30 -1.18 -10.87
C LYS A 11 8.22 0.26 -10.38
N TRP A 12 8.21 0.48 -9.06
CA TRP A 12 8.11 1.81 -8.51
C TRP A 12 9.46 2.52 -8.60
N PRO A 13 9.54 3.75 -9.14
CA PRO A 13 10.83 4.40 -9.46
C PRO A 13 11.59 4.94 -8.24
N SER A 14 11.12 4.72 -7.03
CA SER A 14 11.68 5.32 -5.81
C SER A 14 11.71 4.30 -4.67
N ALA A 15 12.62 4.48 -3.71
CA ALA A 15 12.62 3.71 -2.46
C ALA A 15 11.47 4.10 -1.50
N TRP A 16 10.79 5.21 -1.78
CA TRP A 16 9.74 5.78 -0.94
C TRP A 16 8.40 5.86 -1.68
N VAL A 17 7.33 5.60 -0.94
CA VAL A 17 5.96 5.90 -1.36
C VAL A 17 5.47 7.09 -0.54
N ALA A 18 5.30 8.24 -1.18
CA ALA A 18 4.63 9.37 -0.54
C ALA A 18 3.15 9.03 -0.32
N ARG A 19 2.56 9.43 0.80
CA ARG A 19 1.13 9.20 1.08
C ARG A 19 0.23 9.81 0.00
N THR A 20 0.65 10.93 -0.59
CA THR A 20 -0.03 11.59 -1.72
C THR A 20 0.06 10.81 -3.03
N GLU A 21 1.03 9.90 -3.16
CA GLU A 21 1.23 9.05 -4.34
C GLU A 21 0.78 7.60 -4.12
N SER A 22 0.19 7.28 -2.96
CA SER A 22 -0.26 5.92 -2.65
C SER A 22 -1.28 5.41 -3.66
N GLU A 23 -2.12 6.30 -4.17
CA GLU A 23 -3.13 5.98 -5.18
C GLU A 23 -2.47 5.58 -6.49
N LYS A 24 -1.41 6.29 -6.90
CA LYS A 24 -0.63 5.95 -8.08
C LYS A 24 0.13 4.64 -7.89
N PHE A 25 0.80 4.46 -6.75
CA PHE A 25 1.55 3.24 -6.41
C PHE A 25 0.66 2.00 -6.48
N THR A 26 -0.56 2.09 -5.95
CA THR A 26 -1.51 0.96 -5.88
C THR A 26 -2.44 0.84 -7.08
N GLY A 27 -2.28 1.67 -8.12
CA GLY A 27 -3.19 1.67 -9.27
C GLY A 27 -4.64 2.03 -8.93
N GLY A 28 -4.85 2.86 -7.91
CA GLY A 28 -6.16 3.36 -7.49
C GLY A 28 -6.79 2.65 -6.28
N ILE A 29 -6.16 1.59 -5.75
CA ILE A 29 -6.74 0.79 -4.66
C ILE A 29 -6.76 1.57 -3.34
N ILE A 30 -5.66 2.27 -3.01
CA ILE A 30 -5.47 2.95 -1.72
C ILE A 30 -5.36 4.47 -1.90
N LYS A 31 -6.36 5.18 -1.38
CA LYS A 31 -6.41 6.65 -1.39
C LYS A 31 -5.62 7.26 -0.23
N GLU A 32 -5.08 8.46 -0.45
CA GLU A 32 -4.35 9.22 0.57
C GLU A 32 -5.15 9.41 1.87
N LYS A 33 -6.43 9.82 1.76
CA LYS A 33 -7.29 10.08 2.93
C LYS A 33 -7.47 8.83 3.80
N TYR A 34 -7.54 7.66 3.17
CA TYR A 34 -7.65 6.39 3.89
C TYR A 34 -6.39 6.13 4.72
N LEU A 35 -5.21 6.32 4.12
CA LEU A 35 -3.94 6.22 4.84
C LEU A 35 -3.82 7.25 5.96
N ALA A 36 -4.28 8.49 5.77
CA ALA A 36 -4.25 9.50 6.83
C ALA A 36 -5.07 9.08 8.07
N ASN A 37 -6.23 8.47 7.86
CA ASN A 37 -7.06 7.95 8.96
C ASN A 37 -6.39 6.75 9.66
N LEU A 38 -5.78 5.86 8.89
CA LEU A 38 -5.04 4.72 9.45
C LEU A 38 -3.78 5.16 10.19
N ASP A 39 -3.05 6.14 9.68
CA ASP A 39 -1.91 6.76 10.35
C ASP A 39 -2.32 7.33 11.70
N SER A 40 -3.45 8.05 11.77
CA SER A 40 -3.98 8.64 13.00
C SER A 40 -4.31 7.58 14.05
N THR A 41 -4.78 6.41 13.61
CA THR A 41 -5.13 5.28 14.48
C THR A 41 -4.01 4.27 14.70
N GLY A 42 -2.80 4.53 14.18
CA GLY A 42 -1.64 3.63 14.31
C GLY A 42 -1.74 2.33 13.49
N LYS A 43 -2.66 2.25 12.53
CA LYS A 43 -2.93 1.07 11.69
C LYS A 43 -2.40 1.20 10.25
N GLY A 44 -1.66 2.28 9.98
CA GLY A 44 -1.02 2.54 8.70
C GLY A 44 0.26 1.74 8.48
N PRO A 45 0.94 1.94 7.35
CA PRO A 45 2.24 1.33 7.07
C PRO A 45 3.28 1.74 8.11
N ALA A 46 4.18 0.81 8.45
CA ALA A 46 5.27 1.05 9.40
C ALA A 46 6.36 1.95 8.80
N GLY A 47 7.26 2.43 9.66
CA GLY A 47 8.42 3.22 9.23
C GLY A 47 8.08 4.57 8.61
N ARG A 48 6.87 5.11 8.87
CA ARG A 48 6.45 6.40 8.33
C ARG A 48 7.43 7.51 8.73
N VAL A 49 7.80 8.33 7.77
CA VAL A 49 8.64 9.51 7.99
C VAL A 49 7.91 10.76 7.53
N ARG A 50 8.14 11.86 8.26
CA ARG A 50 7.65 13.18 7.87
C ARG A 50 8.77 13.96 7.20
N ILE A 51 8.56 14.37 5.96
CA ILE A 51 9.49 15.19 5.18
C ILE A 51 8.76 16.49 4.84
N GLY A 52 9.07 17.55 5.61
CA GLY A 52 8.36 18.82 5.56
C GLY A 52 6.86 18.66 5.87
N ARG A 53 6.02 18.92 4.87
CA ARG A 53 4.54 18.80 4.98
C ARG A 53 4.00 17.44 4.52
N LYS A 54 4.85 16.56 3.99
CA LYS A 54 4.45 15.26 3.43
C LYS A 54 4.82 14.11 4.37
N ILE A 55 4.04 13.04 4.28
CA ILE A 55 4.34 11.75 4.91
C ILE A 55 4.76 10.77 3.81
N ALA A 56 5.78 9.97 4.09
CA ALA A 56 6.25 8.92 3.20
C ALA A 56 6.51 7.62 3.97
N TYR A 57 6.45 6.50 3.25
CA TYR A 57 6.71 5.16 3.77
C TYR A 57 7.81 4.51 2.93
N PRO A 58 8.70 3.70 3.54
CA PRO A 58 9.57 2.82 2.76
C PRO A 58 8.71 1.90 1.90
N VAL A 59 9.10 1.67 0.64
CA VAL A 59 8.34 0.79 -0.26
C VAL A 59 8.15 -0.60 0.34
N SER A 60 9.19 -1.17 0.94
CA SER A 60 9.14 -2.49 1.58
C SER A 60 8.06 -2.57 2.67
N GLU A 61 8.02 -1.59 3.56
CA GLU A 61 7.02 -1.53 4.64
C GLU A 61 5.62 -1.27 4.11
N PHE A 62 5.48 -0.46 3.07
CA PHE A 62 4.19 -0.21 2.42
C PHE A 62 3.63 -1.48 1.79
N VAL A 63 4.48 -2.23 1.09
CA VAL A 63 4.12 -3.49 0.43
C VAL A 63 3.79 -4.57 1.46
N LYS A 64 4.60 -4.71 2.52
CA LYS A 64 4.31 -5.62 3.64
C LYS A 64 2.96 -5.32 4.30
N TRP A 65 2.65 -4.03 4.47
CA TRP A 65 1.36 -3.60 4.98
C TRP A 65 0.20 -3.96 4.04
N LEU A 66 0.35 -3.78 2.72
CA LEU A 66 -0.65 -4.21 1.73
C LEU A 66 -0.88 -5.72 1.77
N GLU A 67 0.19 -6.50 1.79
CA GLU A 67 0.13 -7.96 1.80
C GLU A 67 -0.62 -8.47 3.04
N SER A 68 -0.33 -7.91 4.22
CA SER A 68 -1.00 -8.26 5.47
C SER A 68 -2.52 -8.01 5.47
N ARG A 69 -3.01 -7.21 4.54
CA ARG A 69 -4.43 -6.82 4.39
C ARG A 69 -5.11 -7.43 3.17
N SER A 70 -4.38 -8.19 2.38
CA SER A 70 -4.89 -8.81 1.17
C SER A 70 -5.44 -10.20 1.45
N ALA A 71 -6.46 -10.61 0.68
CA ALA A 71 -7.06 -11.93 0.77
C ALA A 71 -7.41 -12.45 -0.65
N VAL A 72 -7.22 -13.76 -0.89
CA VAL A 72 -7.68 -14.39 -2.12
C VAL A 72 -9.20 -14.52 -2.06
N ILE A 73 -9.88 -14.02 -3.09
CA ILE A 73 -11.30 -14.33 -3.28
C ILE A 73 -11.37 -15.63 -4.11
N PRO A 74 -11.95 -16.72 -3.59
CA PRO A 74 -12.07 -17.96 -4.34
C PRO A 74 -12.99 -17.78 -5.57
N GLU A 75 -12.75 -18.60 -6.60
CA GLU A 75 -13.53 -18.56 -7.83
C GLU A 75 -15.00 -18.89 -7.56
N ARG A 76 -15.91 -18.09 -8.12
CA ARG A 76 -17.34 -18.34 -8.00
C ARG A 76 -17.74 -19.44 -8.97
N HIS A 77 -17.89 -20.67 -8.49
CA HIS A 77 -18.58 -21.71 -9.27
C HIS A 77 -20.06 -21.33 -9.41
N ARG A 78 -20.42 -20.83 -10.58
CA ARG A 78 -21.81 -20.57 -10.94
C ARG A 78 -22.50 -21.92 -11.18
N THR A 79 -23.27 -22.39 -10.21
CA THR A 79 -24.15 -23.56 -10.42
C THR A 79 -25.13 -23.20 -11.54
N LYS A 80 -25.15 -24.03 -12.59
CA LYS A 80 -26.10 -23.91 -13.69
C LYS A 80 -27.51 -24.24 -13.23
#